data_AF-A0A9E4KY00-F1
#
_entry.id   AF-A0A9E4KY00-F1
#
_cell.length_a   1.000
_cell.length_b   1.000
_cell.length_c   1.000
_cell.angle_alpha   90.00
_cell.angle_beta   90.00
_cell.angle_gamma   90.00
#
_symmetry.space_group_name_H-M   'P 1'
#
loop_
_entity.id
_entity.type
_entity.pdbx_description
1 polymer ?
#
loop_
_entity_poly.entity_id
_entity_poly.type
_entity_poly.pdbx_seq_one_letter_code
_entity_poly.pdbx_strand_id
1 'polypeptide(L)'
;MTAWPVAAVDIYIDYTCTLHSAINAANKDRERQDCEAGSGDDTIIFTRDDKPRSGDQPSITEDLLINGRNHTINADKSDPVFEVKDAHLIIRDIKIRFEGTRSGPAFEVRDGKLTLINVVVENCKRGVKQDDSHTTIRGVSNICELDADEIVEGTGTTNLSLPQPEVPQTCGQLPAEVAVVSATYGLASGVQCTQLDGAGVGIQSVVDAGFISAVNLWGYVEQGVEICFPQLGSLVFIDSANTPRTVSAIDAYRKGNSSCAHLRRPGTVVLTPGEPPTASVPVAAEPAESQPASAQPAAVEGCPIHTTGHLRLRAAPSQEAETLEYIPRGSNLNSLSRTTFWYQVNYRGLTGWIGQKYVRANC
;
A
#
# COMPACT_ATOMS: atom_id res chain seq x y z
N MET A 1 -40.57 -12.34 5.70
CA MET A 1 -39.54 -11.40 5.21
C MET A 1 -38.37 -11.53 6.15
N THR A 2 -37.40 -12.36 5.80
CA THR A 2 -36.18 -12.54 6.58
C THR A 2 -35.20 -11.46 6.15
N ALA A 3 -34.94 -10.50 7.04
CA ALA A 3 -33.88 -9.52 6.86
C ALA A 3 -32.55 -10.28 6.79
N TRP A 4 -31.79 -10.04 5.73
CA TRP A 4 -30.43 -10.57 5.59
C TRP A 4 -29.55 -9.88 6.66
N PRO A 5 -28.56 -10.57 7.24
CA PRO A 5 -27.57 -9.90 8.07
C PRO A 5 -26.85 -8.89 7.18
N VAL A 6 -26.96 -7.61 7.53
CA VAL A 6 -26.22 -6.53 6.87
C VAL A 6 -24.75 -6.81 7.14
N ALA A 7 -23.94 -6.93 6.09
CA ALA A 7 -22.50 -7.05 6.26
C ALA A 7 -21.98 -5.76 6.93
N ALA A 8 -21.01 -5.88 7.84
CA ALA A 8 -20.29 -4.75 8.43
C ALA A 8 -19.95 -3.74 7.33
N VAL A 9 -20.59 -2.56 7.38
CA VAL A 9 -20.35 -1.49 6.44
C VAL A 9 -19.26 -0.60 7.04
N ASP A 10 -18.10 -0.57 6.38
CA ASP A 10 -17.02 0.35 6.74
C ASP A 10 -17.49 1.80 6.58
N ILE A 11 -17.26 2.64 7.58
CA ILE A 11 -17.61 4.06 7.56
C ILE A 11 -16.40 4.86 7.08
N TYR A 12 -16.46 5.38 5.86
CA TYR A 12 -15.35 6.11 5.24
C TYR A 12 -15.37 7.60 5.61
N ILE A 13 -14.27 8.14 6.13
CA ILE A 13 -14.09 9.59 6.32
C ILE A 13 -13.72 10.21 4.98
N ASP A 14 -14.54 11.15 4.50
CA ASP A 14 -14.37 11.82 3.21
C ASP A 14 -14.82 13.31 3.23
N TYR A 15 -15.25 13.88 2.10
CA TYR A 15 -15.73 15.28 2.03
C TYR A 15 -17.13 15.48 2.60
N THR A 16 -17.88 14.40 2.77
CA THR A 16 -19.25 14.37 3.29
C THR A 16 -19.28 13.82 4.71
N CYS A 17 -18.59 12.70 4.95
CA CYS A 17 -18.55 12.05 6.24
C CYS A 17 -17.37 12.55 7.09
N THR A 18 -17.67 13.40 8.09
CA THR A 18 -16.67 13.86 9.06
C THR A 18 -16.44 12.83 10.16
N LEU A 19 -15.33 12.92 10.90
CA LEU A 19 -15.09 12.03 12.06
C LEU A 19 -16.22 12.13 13.09
N HIS A 20 -16.78 13.32 13.32
CA HIS A 20 -17.94 13.51 14.18
C HIS A 20 -19.15 12.69 13.71
N SER A 21 -19.47 12.78 12.43
CA SER A 21 -20.62 12.10 11.84
C SER A 21 -20.40 10.58 11.84
N ALA A 22 -19.17 10.13 11.58
CA ALA A 22 -18.80 8.72 11.54
C ALA A 22 -18.94 8.04 12.90
N ILE A 23 -18.40 8.63 13.97
CA ILE A 23 -18.55 8.05 15.32
C ILE A 23 -20.02 7.99 15.74
N ASN A 24 -20.82 9.01 15.39
CA ASN A 24 -22.25 8.99 15.68
C ASN A 24 -23.02 7.93 14.89
N ALA A 25 -22.60 7.64 13.66
CA ALA A 25 -23.20 6.61 12.82
C ALA A 25 -22.86 5.22 13.37
N ALA A 26 -21.60 5.02 13.80
CA ALA A 26 -21.12 3.81 14.44
C ALA A 26 -21.88 3.51 15.75
N ASN A 27 -21.80 4.42 16.73
CA ASN A 27 -22.47 4.26 18.05
C ASN A 27 -23.99 3.97 17.99
N LYS A 28 -24.66 4.24 16.86
CA LYS A 28 -26.11 4.11 16.74
C LYS A 28 -26.53 3.01 15.79
N ASP A 29 -25.60 2.36 15.09
CA ASP A 29 -25.87 1.47 13.94
C ASP A 29 -26.90 2.08 12.97
N ARG A 30 -26.79 3.39 12.72
CA ARG A 30 -27.80 4.14 11.96
C ARG A 30 -27.15 5.13 11.04
N GLU A 31 -27.66 5.14 9.80
CA GLU A 31 -27.26 6.08 8.77
C GLU A 31 -27.50 7.51 9.27
N ARG A 32 -26.48 8.35 9.12
CA ARG A 32 -26.63 9.79 9.27
C ARG A 32 -26.51 10.42 7.89
N GLN A 33 -27.12 11.58 7.73
CA GLN A 33 -27.30 12.29 6.46
C GLN A 33 -26.03 12.44 5.60
N ASP A 34 -24.84 12.28 6.20
CA ASP A 34 -23.54 12.36 5.52
C ASP A 34 -22.62 11.13 5.72
N CYS A 35 -23.03 10.06 6.42
CA CYS A 35 -22.24 8.84 6.65
C CYS A 35 -23.12 7.58 6.58
N GLU A 36 -22.61 6.52 5.96
CA GLU A 36 -23.27 5.21 5.95
C GLU A 36 -23.48 4.68 7.38
N ALA A 37 -24.54 3.89 7.58
CA ALA A 37 -24.80 3.24 8.86
C ALA A 37 -23.69 2.23 9.16
N GLY A 38 -23.24 2.19 10.41
CA GLY A 38 -22.51 1.03 10.93
C GLY A 38 -23.38 -0.24 10.98
N SER A 39 -22.75 -1.37 11.28
CA SER A 39 -23.45 -2.55 11.77
C SER A 39 -22.53 -3.40 12.66
N GLY A 40 -22.82 -3.44 13.96
CA GLY A 40 -22.10 -4.30 14.91
C GLY A 40 -20.73 -3.72 15.27
N ASP A 41 -19.66 -4.52 15.18
CA ASP A 41 -18.28 -4.03 15.39
C ASP A 41 -17.89 -3.12 14.21
N ASP A 42 -18.01 -1.81 14.40
CA ASP A 42 -17.85 -0.85 13.33
C ASP A 42 -16.38 -0.55 13.02
N THR A 43 -16.08 -0.30 11.74
CA THR A 43 -14.78 0.18 11.30
C THR A 43 -14.89 1.53 10.61
N ILE A 44 -14.24 2.54 11.17
CA ILE A 44 -14.05 3.85 10.51
C ILE A 44 -12.73 3.82 9.73
N ILE A 45 -12.79 4.17 8.44
CA ILE A 45 -11.63 4.19 7.54
C ILE A 45 -11.35 5.61 7.07
N PHE A 46 -10.15 6.11 7.35
CA PHE A 46 -9.72 7.41 6.85
C PHE A 46 -9.31 7.30 5.38
N THR A 47 -9.87 8.16 4.53
CA THR A 47 -9.42 8.33 3.13
C THR A 47 -8.74 9.67 2.88
N ARG A 48 -8.69 10.52 3.92
CA ARG A 48 -8.12 11.86 3.91
C ARG A 48 -7.86 12.32 5.33
N ASP A 49 -7.09 13.40 5.45
CA ASP A 49 -6.94 14.13 6.71
C ASP A 49 -8.27 14.76 7.14
N ASP A 50 -8.50 14.79 8.45
CA ASP A 50 -9.68 15.40 9.05
C ASP A 50 -9.30 16.53 10.00
N LYS A 51 -10.21 17.50 10.15
CA LYS A 51 -10.08 18.60 11.11
C LYS A 51 -11.38 18.70 11.92
N PRO A 52 -11.53 17.88 12.98
CA PRO A 52 -12.71 17.91 13.82
C PRO A 52 -12.96 19.31 14.39
N ARG A 53 -14.23 19.70 14.46
CA ARG A 53 -14.62 20.95 15.13
C ARG A 53 -14.44 20.81 16.64
N SER A 54 -14.01 21.90 17.26
CA SER A 54 -13.80 22.05 18.71
C SER A 54 -14.96 21.50 19.55
N GLY A 55 -14.67 20.56 20.46
CA GLY A 55 -15.63 20.10 21.48
C GLY A 55 -16.84 19.35 20.95
N ASP A 56 -16.80 18.94 19.68
CA ASP A 56 -17.95 18.34 18.99
C ASP A 56 -17.88 16.81 18.99
N GLN A 57 -16.72 16.20 19.24
CA GLN A 57 -16.58 14.75 19.05
C GLN A 57 -17.42 13.97 20.07
N PRO A 58 -18.38 13.12 19.64
CA PRO A 58 -19.16 12.29 20.56
C PRO A 58 -18.26 11.29 21.28
N SER A 59 -18.64 10.93 22.52
CA SER A 59 -18.05 9.78 23.20
C SER A 59 -18.34 8.51 22.40
N ILE A 60 -17.39 7.60 22.33
CA ILE A 60 -17.52 6.27 21.76
C ILE A 60 -18.15 5.38 22.82
N THR A 61 -19.30 4.80 22.50
CA THR A 61 -20.11 3.99 23.43
C THR A 61 -20.35 2.57 22.96
N GLU A 62 -19.85 2.23 21.77
CA GLU A 62 -19.87 0.89 21.19
C GLU A 62 -18.45 0.54 20.73
N ASP A 63 -18.16 -0.76 20.58
CA ASP A 63 -16.86 -1.24 20.14
C ASP A 63 -16.56 -0.73 18.72
N LEU A 64 -15.37 -0.14 18.55
CA LEU A 64 -15.04 0.63 17.35
C LEU A 64 -13.59 0.42 16.95
N LEU A 65 -13.39 0.10 15.67
CA LEU A 65 -12.09 0.11 15.01
C LEU A 65 -11.92 1.39 14.20
N ILE A 66 -10.80 2.09 14.35
CA ILE A 66 -10.41 3.21 13.50
C ILE A 66 -9.13 2.84 12.76
N ASN A 67 -9.22 2.80 11.44
CA ASN A 67 -8.09 2.64 10.54
C ASN A 67 -7.70 3.98 9.92
N GLY A 68 -6.66 4.59 10.48
CA GLY A 68 -6.19 5.91 10.06
C GLY A 68 -5.48 5.93 8.71
N ARG A 69 -4.97 4.79 8.21
CA ARG A 69 -4.24 4.70 6.92
C ARG A 69 -3.16 5.78 6.75
N ASN A 70 -2.47 6.09 7.85
CA ASN A 70 -1.44 7.12 7.99
C ASN A 70 -1.92 8.57 7.76
N HIS A 71 -3.23 8.83 7.77
CA HIS A 71 -3.80 10.17 7.71
C HIS A 71 -3.66 10.92 9.04
N THR A 72 -3.84 12.24 8.96
CA THR A 72 -3.71 13.15 10.11
C THR A 72 -5.06 13.68 10.58
N ILE A 73 -5.33 13.58 11.87
CA ILE A 73 -6.35 14.36 12.58
C ILE A 73 -5.69 15.64 13.09
N ASN A 74 -6.11 16.78 12.56
CA ASN A 74 -5.66 18.09 13.03
C ASN A 74 -6.62 18.60 14.11
N ALA A 75 -6.31 18.29 15.37
CA ALA A 75 -7.15 18.60 16.53
C ALA A 75 -6.84 20.00 17.09
N ASP A 76 -7.64 21.02 16.73
CA ASP A 76 -7.41 22.39 17.22
C ASP A 76 -7.83 22.55 18.70
N LYS A 77 -9.03 22.09 19.05
CA LYS A 77 -9.64 22.33 20.38
C LYS A 77 -10.44 21.14 20.94
N SER A 78 -10.19 19.95 20.44
CA SER A 78 -10.86 18.74 20.90
C SER A 78 -10.01 18.08 21.98
N ASP A 79 -10.24 18.45 23.25
CA ASP A 79 -9.67 17.77 24.41
C ASP A 79 -10.81 17.10 25.21
N PRO A 80 -10.85 15.75 25.29
CA PRO A 80 -10.04 14.80 24.54
C PRO A 80 -10.42 14.76 23.05
N VAL A 81 -9.55 14.20 22.21
CA VAL A 81 -9.86 13.92 20.80
C VAL A 81 -10.83 12.75 20.72
N PHE A 82 -10.60 11.73 21.55
CA PHE A 82 -11.48 10.59 21.72
C PHE A 82 -11.79 10.38 23.19
N GLU A 83 -13.09 10.28 23.50
CA GLU A 83 -13.59 9.84 24.78
C GLU A 83 -14.26 8.47 24.59
N VAL A 84 -13.87 7.46 25.37
CA VAL A 84 -14.43 6.11 25.34
C VAL A 84 -15.19 5.86 26.63
N LYS A 85 -16.41 5.34 26.54
CA LYS A 85 -17.30 5.02 27.67
C LYS A 85 -17.90 3.64 27.46
N ASP A 86 -17.67 2.71 28.38
CA ASP A 86 -18.27 1.36 28.35
C ASP A 86 -18.01 0.57 27.04
N ALA A 87 -16.90 0.87 26.35
CA ALA A 87 -16.61 0.38 25.00
C ALA A 87 -15.12 0.06 24.81
N HIS A 88 -14.80 -0.65 23.72
CA HIS A 88 -13.44 -0.89 23.25
C HIS A 88 -13.16 -0.12 21.97
N LEU A 89 -12.29 0.89 22.07
CA LEU A 89 -11.72 1.57 20.91
C LEU A 89 -10.38 0.96 20.51
N ILE A 90 -10.26 0.56 19.24
CA ILE A 90 -8.99 0.19 18.62
C ILE A 90 -8.65 1.23 17.56
N ILE A 91 -7.47 1.84 17.62
CA ILE A 91 -6.99 2.78 16.62
C ILE A 91 -5.68 2.28 16.05
N ARG A 92 -5.58 2.26 14.72
CA ARG A 92 -4.34 1.95 14.02
C ARG A 92 -3.93 2.99 12.99
N ASP A 93 -2.62 3.12 12.79
CA ASP A 93 -2.00 3.86 11.69
C ASP A 93 -2.55 5.29 11.54
N ILE A 94 -2.52 6.09 12.60
CA ILE A 94 -3.04 7.46 12.56
C ILE A 94 -2.08 8.45 13.20
N LYS A 95 -2.07 9.66 12.68
CA LYS A 95 -1.36 10.79 13.27
C LYS A 95 -2.37 11.78 13.86
N ILE A 96 -2.19 12.18 15.11
CA ILE A 96 -2.99 13.21 15.77
C ILE A 96 -2.08 14.40 16.04
N ARG A 97 -2.44 15.57 15.54
CA ARG A 97 -1.67 16.80 15.74
C ARG A 97 -2.54 17.86 16.36
N PHE A 98 -2.10 18.39 17.50
CA PHE A 98 -2.74 19.56 18.09
C PHE A 98 -2.21 20.88 17.48
N GLU A 99 -3.12 21.82 17.18
CA GLU A 99 -2.76 23.21 16.79
C GLU A 99 -2.32 23.99 18.04
N GLY A 100 -1.16 23.62 18.61
CA GLY A 100 -0.59 24.17 19.84
C GLY A 100 -0.53 23.15 20.99
N THR A 101 0.29 23.41 22.01
CA THR A 101 0.45 22.50 23.16
C THR A 101 -0.77 22.54 24.07
N ARG A 102 -1.55 21.46 24.11
CA ARG A 102 -2.76 21.34 24.94
C ARG A 102 -2.47 20.79 26.33
N SER A 103 -3.24 21.20 27.33
CA SER A 103 -3.11 20.70 28.71
C SER A 103 -4.00 19.49 29.03
N GLY A 104 -5.06 19.28 28.24
CA GLY A 104 -5.96 18.14 28.38
C GLY A 104 -5.33 16.83 27.87
N PRO A 105 -5.91 15.67 28.23
CA PRO A 105 -5.49 14.40 27.67
C PRO A 105 -5.91 14.29 26.20
N ALA A 106 -5.10 13.63 25.36
CA ALA A 106 -5.49 13.32 23.99
C ALA A 106 -6.61 12.28 23.93
N PHE A 107 -6.59 11.32 24.87
CA PHE A 107 -7.58 10.26 25.02
C PHE A 107 -8.14 10.24 26.45
N GLU A 108 -9.44 10.05 26.58
CA GLU A 108 -10.07 9.77 27.87
C GLU A 108 -10.85 8.45 27.79
N VAL A 109 -10.66 7.55 28.75
CA VAL A 109 -11.27 6.22 28.78
C VAL A 109 -11.96 6.02 30.13
N ARG A 110 -13.24 5.65 30.13
CA ARG A 110 -14.04 5.37 31.33
C ARG A 110 -14.76 4.05 31.16
N ASP A 111 -14.61 3.14 32.13
CA ASP A 111 -15.22 1.80 32.11
C ASP A 111 -14.95 1.03 30.79
N GLY A 112 -13.82 1.29 30.13
CA GLY A 112 -13.58 0.89 28.75
C GLY A 112 -12.16 0.42 28.45
N LYS A 113 -11.92 0.13 27.16
CA LYS A 113 -10.61 -0.31 26.65
C LYS A 113 -10.16 0.58 25.52
N LEU A 114 -8.85 0.84 25.47
CA LEU A 114 -8.21 1.56 24.38
C LEU A 114 -7.02 0.75 23.85
N THR A 115 -6.97 0.48 22.56
CA THR A 115 -5.81 -0.13 21.90
C THR A 115 -5.27 0.83 20.85
N LEU A 116 -4.02 1.26 21.00
CA LEU A 116 -3.31 2.12 20.04
C LEU A 116 -2.24 1.30 19.32
N ILE A 117 -2.24 1.31 17.98
CA ILE A 117 -1.28 0.58 17.14
C ILE A 117 -0.68 1.55 16.13
N ASN A 118 0.61 1.85 16.23
CA ASN A 118 1.28 2.78 15.31
C ASN A 118 0.57 4.16 15.27
N VAL A 119 0.29 4.71 16.46
CA VAL A 119 -0.43 5.98 16.62
C VAL A 119 0.53 7.05 17.13
N VAL A 120 0.71 8.11 16.36
CA VAL A 120 1.60 9.23 16.73
C VAL A 120 0.78 10.42 17.17
N VAL A 121 1.04 10.94 18.37
CA VAL A 121 0.40 12.16 18.88
C VAL A 121 1.45 13.27 18.98
N GLU A 122 1.22 14.39 18.29
CA GLU A 122 2.09 15.55 18.28
C GLU A 122 1.47 16.71 19.06
N ASN A 123 2.31 17.47 19.77
CA ASN A 123 1.92 18.66 20.54
C ASN A 123 0.94 18.40 21.68
N CYS A 124 0.92 17.19 22.24
CA CYS A 124 0.17 16.90 23.47
C CYS A 124 1.04 17.08 24.73
N LYS A 125 0.41 17.35 25.88
CA LYS A 125 1.06 17.35 27.21
C LYS A 125 0.67 16.15 28.07
N ARG A 126 -0.48 15.54 27.78
CA ARG A 126 -0.98 14.33 28.44
C ARG A 126 -1.52 13.40 27.35
N GLY A 127 -1.09 12.15 27.34
CA GLY A 127 -1.55 11.15 26.38
C GLY A 127 -2.95 10.65 26.69
N VAL A 128 -3.08 9.87 27.75
CA VAL A 128 -4.31 9.15 28.10
C VAL A 128 -4.68 9.42 29.55
N LYS A 129 -5.96 9.69 29.79
CA LYS A 129 -6.59 9.68 31.11
C LYS A 129 -7.54 8.50 31.18
N GLN A 130 -7.49 7.70 32.24
CA GLN A 130 -8.30 6.51 32.37
C GLN A 130 -8.90 6.36 33.77
N ASP A 131 -10.13 5.82 33.83
CA ASP A 131 -10.93 5.58 35.02
C ASP A 131 -11.58 4.19 34.88
N ASP A 132 -11.27 3.26 35.79
CA ASP A 132 -11.68 1.84 35.72
C ASP A 132 -11.54 1.22 34.31
N SER A 133 -10.42 1.51 33.64
CA SER A 133 -10.21 1.25 32.22
C SER A 133 -8.83 0.65 31.93
N HIS A 134 -8.64 0.12 30.72
CA HIS A 134 -7.37 -0.48 30.30
C HIS A 134 -6.89 0.03 28.94
N THR A 135 -5.66 0.54 28.88
CA THR A 135 -5.03 0.97 27.62
C THR A 135 -3.87 0.06 27.21
N THR A 136 -3.84 -0.35 25.95
CA THR A 136 -2.77 -1.11 25.29
C THR A 136 -2.14 -0.25 24.19
N ILE A 137 -0.82 -0.20 24.13
CA ILE A 137 -0.09 0.58 23.11
C ILE A 137 0.90 -0.33 22.39
N ARG A 138 0.97 -0.24 21.06
CA ARG A 138 1.83 -1.06 20.20
C ARG A 138 2.47 -0.20 19.10
N GLY A 139 3.72 -0.53 18.72
CA GLY A 139 4.44 0.17 17.64
C GLY A 139 4.99 1.55 18.05
N VAL A 140 5.34 2.39 17.07
CA VAL A 140 5.88 3.73 17.31
C VAL A 140 4.76 4.65 17.77
N SER A 141 4.56 4.73 19.08
CA SER A 141 3.54 5.58 19.69
C SER A 141 4.19 6.53 20.68
N ASN A 142 4.31 7.81 20.33
CA ASN A 142 4.70 8.87 21.27
C ASN A 142 3.42 9.58 21.72
N ILE A 143 2.98 9.30 22.95
CA ILE A 143 1.73 9.82 23.53
C ILE A 143 2.00 10.87 24.62
N CYS A 144 3.01 11.68 24.32
CA CYS A 144 3.52 12.88 24.99
C CYS A 144 3.62 12.83 26.53
N GLU A 145 4.04 11.67 27.02
CA GLU A 145 4.76 11.43 28.29
C GLU A 145 3.90 11.46 29.57
N LEU A 146 3.25 10.32 29.83
CA LEU A 146 2.37 9.94 30.94
C LEU A 146 3.11 9.87 32.30
N ASP A 147 2.46 10.11 33.47
CA ASP A 147 2.07 9.03 34.40
C ASP A 147 1.01 9.39 35.48
N ALA A 148 0.50 8.30 36.13
CA ALA A 148 -0.39 8.12 37.30
C ALA A 148 -1.86 7.78 36.94
N ASP A 149 -2.34 6.53 36.95
CA ASP A 149 -1.83 5.32 37.57
C ASP A 149 -2.13 4.12 36.66
N GLU A 150 -1.06 3.43 36.27
CA GLU A 150 -1.00 2.11 35.62
C GLU A 150 -1.63 1.99 34.23
N ILE A 151 -1.10 2.77 33.28
CA ILE A 151 -1.03 2.28 31.89
C ILE A 151 -0.01 1.14 31.90
N VAL A 152 -0.41 -0.06 31.44
CA VAL A 152 0.55 -1.17 31.29
C VAL A 152 1.52 -0.82 30.17
N GLU A 153 2.64 -0.19 30.54
CA GLU A 153 3.85 -0.20 29.72
C GLU A 153 4.39 -1.62 29.72
N GLY A 154 4.07 -2.38 28.67
CA GLY A 154 4.69 -3.67 28.42
C GLY A 154 6.17 -3.53 28.05
N THR A 155 7.04 -3.10 28.98
CA THR A 155 8.47 -3.46 28.91
C THR A 155 8.61 -4.89 29.42
N GLY A 156 8.11 -5.82 28.62
CA GLY A 156 8.01 -7.21 28.99
C GLY A 156 7.54 -7.97 27.77
N THR A 157 8.49 -8.63 27.13
CA THR A 157 8.28 -9.87 26.39
C THR A 157 7.63 -10.89 27.32
N THR A 158 6.35 -10.73 27.63
CA THR A 158 5.47 -11.80 28.07
C THR A 158 4.34 -11.81 27.07
N ASN A 159 4.40 -12.83 26.23
CA ASN A 159 3.33 -13.27 25.35
C ASN A 159 2.01 -13.38 26.13
N LEU A 160 1.31 -12.27 26.32
CA LEU A 160 -0.13 -12.26 26.17
C LEU A 160 -0.39 -12.16 24.68
N SER A 161 -0.27 -13.33 24.04
CA SER A 161 -1.09 -13.66 22.89
C SER A 161 -2.55 -13.49 23.33
N LEU A 162 -3.08 -12.28 23.26
CA LEU A 162 -4.39 -12.13 22.64
C LEU A 162 -4.20 -12.57 21.19
N PRO A 163 -5.15 -13.28 20.56
CA PRO A 163 -5.02 -13.65 19.18
C PRO A 163 -4.62 -12.37 18.45
N GLN A 164 -3.41 -12.34 17.88
CA GLN A 164 -3.25 -11.55 16.66
C GLN A 164 -4.50 -11.94 15.85
N PRO A 165 -5.28 -11.01 15.25
CA PRO A 165 -6.02 -11.45 14.07
C PRO A 165 -4.94 -12.12 13.24
N GLU A 166 -4.94 -13.46 13.21
CA GLU A 166 -3.73 -14.23 12.90
C GLU A 166 -3.26 -13.63 11.62
N VAL A 167 -2.14 -12.88 11.67
CA VAL A 167 -1.76 -12.05 10.53
C VAL A 167 -1.68 -13.07 9.42
N PRO A 168 -2.57 -13.01 8.42
CA PRO A 168 -2.82 -14.15 7.58
C PRO A 168 -1.49 -14.61 7.07
N GLN A 169 -1.03 -15.78 7.48
CA GLN A 169 0.24 -16.26 6.94
C GLN A 169 -0.07 -16.81 5.56
N THR A 170 -1.25 -17.43 5.41
CA THR A 170 -1.73 -17.89 4.12
C THR A 170 -2.55 -16.81 3.42
N CYS A 171 -2.42 -16.77 2.09
CA CYS A 171 -3.16 -15.82 1.27
C CYS A 171 -4.67 -16.03 1.29
N GLY A 172 -5.15 -17.25 1.57
CA GLY A 172 -6.58 -17.55 1.67
C GLY A 172 -7.23 -17.04 2.95
N GLN A 173 -6.44 -16.71 3.97
CA GLN A 173 -6.91 -16.10 5.22
C GLN A 173 -6.84 -14.57 5.16
N LEU A 174 -6.32 -13.98 4.06
CA LEU A 174 -6.23 -12.54 3.91
C LEU A 174 -7.65 -11.95 3.85
N PRO A 175 -8.01 -10.97 4.70
CA PRO A 175 -9.33 -10.38 4.67
C PRO A 175 -9.60 -9.76 3.29
N ALA A 176 -10.82 -9.96 2.78
CA ALA A 176 -11.18 -9.55 1.41
C ALA A 176 -11.14 -8.02 1.24
N GLU A 177 -11.35 -7.28 2.32
CA GLU A 177 -11.21 -5.82 2.42
C GLU A 177 -9.75 -5.35 2.28
N VAL A 178 -8.78 -6.23 2.53
CA VAL A 178 -7.35 -5.95 2.37
C VAL A 178 -6.93 -6.20 0.92
N ALA A 179 -7.02 -7.45 0.48
CA ALA A 179 -6.78 -7.89 -0.89
C ALA A 179 -7.22 -9.34 -1.07
N VAL A 180 -7.52 -9.71 -2.32
CA VAL A 180 -7.71 -11.10 -2.73
C VAL A 180 -6.52 -11.52 -3.57
N VAL A 181 -5.88 -12.63 -3.20
CA VAL A 181 -4.79 -13.23 -3.98
C VAL A 181 -5.26 -14.55 -4.55
N SER A 182 -5.09 -14.73 -5.86
CA SER A 182 -5.54 -15.92 -6.57
C SER A 182 -4.56 -16.32 -7.67
N ALA A 183 -4.72 -17.52 -8.20
CA ALA A 183 -4.02 -17.97 -9.40
C ALA A 183 -4.94 -18.92 -10.17
N THR A 184 -4.75 -19.00 -11.49
CA THR A 184 -5.60 -19.79 -12.40
C THR A 184 -5.77 -21.26 -11.98
N TYR A 185 -4.76 -21.85 -11.37
CA TYR A 185 -4.77 -23.25 -10.89
C TYR A 185 -4.74 -23.37 -9.36
N GLY A 186 -5.08 -22.30 -8.65
CA GLY A 186 -4.88 -22.18 -7.21
C GLY A 186 -3.45 -21.77 -6.85
N LEU A 187 -3.29 -21.19 -5.66
CA LEU A 187 -1.97 -20.78 -5.16
C LEU A 187 -1.15 -22.01 -4.75
N ALA A 188 0.14 -22.00 -5.09
CA ALA A 188 1.05 -23.04 -4.62
C ALA A 188 1.10 -23.06 -3.08
N SER A 189 1.22 -24.25 -2.48
CA SER A 189 1.10 -24.48 -1.04
C SER A 189 2.11 -23.70 -0.17
N GLY A 190 3.20 -23.21 -0.77
CA GLY A 190 4.21 -22.39 -0.09
C GLY A 190 4.02 -20.89 -0.25
N VAL A 191 3.00 -20.42 -0.99
CA VAL A 191 2.73 -18.99 -1.15
C VAL A 191 1.99 -18.48 0.08
N GLN A 192 2.53 -17.42 0.66
CA GLN A 192 2.07 -16.84 1.91
C GLN A 192 1.90 -15.33 1.71
N CYS A 193 0.91 -14.73 2.36
CA CYS A 193 0.56 -13.33 2.16
C CYS A 193 0.14 -12.65 3.46
N THR A 194 0.84 -11.58 3.82
CA THR A 194 0.60 -10.82 5.06
C THR A 194 0.27 -9.38 4.71
N GLN A 195 -0.77 -8.82 5.33
CA GLN A 195 -1.00 -7.38 5.32
C GLN A 195 0.14 -6.66 6.07
N LEU A 196 0.62 -5.56 5.52
CA LEU A 196 1.64 -4.72 6.15
C LEU A 196 1.08 -3.37 6.58
N ASP A 197 1.59 -2.88 7.72
CA ASP A 197 1.53 -1.49 8.13
C ASP A 197 2.71 -0.69 7.54
N GLY A 198 2.83 0.59 7.87
CA GLY A 198 3.93 1.44 7.37
C GLY A 198 5.32 0.95 7.76
N ALA A 199 5.45 0.35 8.96
CA ALA A 199 6.71 -0.23 9.41
C ALA A 199 7.10 -1.47 8.59
N GLY A 200 6.12 -2.31 8.25
CA GLY A 200 6.29 -3.48 7.38
C GLY A 200 6.73 -3.10 5.97
N VAL A 201 6.15 -2.05 5.39
CA VAL A 201 6.54 -1.53 4.07
C VAL A 201 8.01 -1.06 4.10
N GLY A 202 8.39 -0.31 5.13
CA GLY A 202 9.80 0.04 5.41
C GLY A 202 10.49 0.86 4.29
N ILE A 203 9.72 1.58 3.47
CA ILE A 203 10.20 2.58 2.51
C ILE A 203 9.49 3.90 2.80
N GLN A 204 10.22 4.84 3.40
CA GLN A 204 9.64 6.09 3.93
C GLN A 204 8.88 6.89 2.86
N SER A 205 9.40 6.97 1.63
CA SER A 205 8.72 7.70 0.55
C SER A 205 7.35 7.11 0.16
N VAL A 206 7.14 5.81 0.37
CA VAL A 206 5.84 5.14 0.13
C VAL A 206 4.90 5.41 1.31
N VAL A 207 5.42 5.43 2.53
CA VAL A 207 4.68 5.77 3.75
C VAL A 207 4.22 7.22 3.73
N ASP A 208 5.12 8.15 3.39
CA ASP A 208 4.85 9.59 3.30
C ASP A 208 3.85 9.93 2.18
N ALA A 209 3.80 9.10 1.13
CA ALA A 209 2.83 9.23 0.05
C ALA A 209 1.41 8.78 0.45
N GLY A 210 1.21 8.24 1.66
CA GLY A 210 -0.10 7.85 2.17
C GLY A 210 -0.69 6.65 1.44
N PHE A 211 0.07 5.54 1.37
CA PHE A 211 -0.41 4.33 0.72
C PHE A 211 -1.71 3.81 1.37
N ILE A 212 -2.56 3.18 0.56
CA ILE A 212 -3.90 2.73 0.93
C ILE A 212 -3.86 1.40 1.68
N SER A 213 -3.14 0.43 1.10
CA SER A 213 -3.03 -0.93 1.61
C SER A 213 -1.74 -1.55 1.09
N ALA A 214 -1.16 -2.49 1.83
CA ALA A 214 0.06 -3.18 1.44
C ALA A 214 0.00 -4.65 1.82
N VAL A 215 0.46 -5.52 0.93
CA VAL A 215 0.51 -6.97 1.14
C VAL A 215 1.89 -7.47 0.76
N ASN A 216 2.57 -8.14 1.68
CA ASN A 216 3.78 -8.89 1.38
C ASN A 216 3.42 -10.29 0.91
N LEU A 217 3.94 -10.70 -0.24
CA LEU A 217 3.82 -12.07 -0.74
C LEU A 217 5.19 -12.74 -0.77
N TRP A 218 5.30 -13.92 -0.16
CA TRP A 218 6.53 -14.71 -0.20
C TRP A 218 6.25 -16.19 -0.47
N GLY A 219 7.33 -16.93 -0.72
CA GLY A 219 7.27 -18.30 -1.22
C GLY A 219 7.42 -18.37 -2.74
N TYR A 220 6.91 -19.45 -3.32
CA TYR A 220 7.08 -19.74 -4.74
C TYR A 220 6.00 -19.06 -5.59
N VAL A 221 6.23 -17.79 -5.92
CA VAL A 221 5.33 -16.97 -6.75
C VAL A 221 5.70 -17.13 -8.23
N GLU A 222 4.91 -17.90 -8.97
CA GLU A 222 5.07 -18.11 -10.42
C GLU A 222 4.23 -17.14 -11.27
N GLN A 223 4.39 -17.19 -12.59
CA GLN A 223 3.54 -16.43 -13.52
C GLN A 223 2.08 -16.86 -13.37
N GLY A 224 1.19 -15.89 -13.16
CA GLY A 224 -0.25 -16.11 -13.07
C GLY A 224 -0.84 -15.92 -11.68
N VAL A 225 -0.03 -15.59 -10.66
CA VAL A 225 -0.55 -15.07 -9.39
C VAL A 225 -1.11 -13.67 -9.62
N GLU A 226 -2.38 -13.48 -9.33
CA GLU A 226 -3.10 -12.20 -9.36
C GLU A 226 -3.32 -11.74 -7.92
N ILE A 227 -3.02 -10.49 -7.63
CA ILE A 227 -3.49 -9.81 -6.41
C ILE A 227 -4.45 -8.71 -6.81
N CYS A 228 -5.55 -8.57 -6.09
CA CYS A 228 -6.58 -7.56 -6.31
C CYS A 228 -6.90 -6.85 -5.00
N PHE A 229 -6.74 -5.53 -4.96
CA PHE A 229 -7.20 -4.71 -3.84
C PHE A 229 -8.62 -4.21 -4.12
N PRO A 230 -9.53 -4.21 -3.15
CA PRO A 230 -10.95 -3.84 -3.35
C PRO A 230 -11.18 -2.32 -3.50
N GLN A 231 -10.16 -1.58 -3.94
CA GLN A 231 -10.20 -0.14 -4.16
C GLN A 231 -9.43 0.24 -5.43
N LEU A 232 -9.81 1.37 -6.03
CA LEU A 232 -9.11 1.96 -7.17
C LEU A 232 -7.85 2.70 -6.69
N GLY A 233 -6.72 2.42 -7.31
CA GLY A 233 -5.44 3.04 -7.03
C GLY A 233 -4.34 2.54 -7.96
N SER A 234 -3.20 3.22 -7.93
CA SER A 234 -1.99 2.73 -8.60
C SER A 234 -1.33 1.66 -7.74
N LEU A 235 -0.80 0.60 -8.37
CA LEU A 235 -0.01 -0.41 -7.66
C LEU A 235 1.48 -0.16 -7.88
N VAL A 236 2.23 -0.25 -6.78
CA VAL A 236 3.69 -0.33 -6.82
C VAL A 236 4.16 -1.62 -6.18
N PHE A 237 5.32 -2.08 -6.63
CA PHE A 237 5.95 -3.31 -6.20
C PHE A 237 7.32 -3.00 -5.60
N ILE A 238 7.53 -3.51 -4.40
CA ILE A 238 8.81 -3.49 -3.68
C ILE A 238 9.39 -4.90 -3.77
N ASP A 239 10.47 -5.00 -4.55
CA ASP A 239 11.09 -6.29 -4.83
C ASP A 239 11.92 -6.78 -3.64
N SER A 240 11.55 -7.94 -3.09
CA SER A 240 12.30 -8.60 -2.00
C SER A 240 13.67 -9.12 -2.44
N ALA A 241 13.93 -9.23 -3.75
CA ALA A 241 15.23 -9.69 -4.26
C ALA A 241 16.32 -8.61 -4.25
N ASN A 242 15.98 -7.33 -4.06
CA ASN A 242 16.93 -6.22 -4.14
C ASN A 242 17.33 -5.68 -2.77
N THR A 243 18.62 -5.41 -2.60
CA THR A 243 19.18 -4.71 -1.44
C THR A 243 20.04 -3.53 -1.95
N PRO A 244 19.66 -2.26 -1.71
CA PRO A 244 18.44 -1.83 -1.01
C PRO A 244 17.17 -2.17 -1.81
N ARG A 245 16.06 -2.39 -1.10
CA ARG A 245 14.74 -2.62 -1.71
C ARG A 245 14.35 -1.41 -2.55
N THR A 246 13.91 -1.64 -3.78
CA THR A 246 13.53 -0.58 -4.73
C THR A 246 12.03 -0.63 -5.02
N VAL A 247 11.42 0.54 -5.16
CA VAL A 247 10.01 0.69 -5.57
C VAL A 247 9.96 0.72 -7.09
N SER A 248 9.04 -0.04 -7.67
CA SER A 248 8.76 -0.05 -9.11
C SER A 248 7.25 0.04 -9.33
N ALA A 249 6.80 0.73 -10.37
CA ALA A 249 5.40 0.61 -10.79
C ALA A 249 5.16 -0.81 -11.32
N ILE A 250 3.96 -1.35 -11.12
CA ILE A 250 3.53 -2.60 -11.74
C ILE A 250 2.34 -2.33 -12.65
N ASP A 251 2.21 -3.12 -13.72
CA ASP A 251 1.09 -3.06 -14.66
C ASP A 251 -0.21 -3.46 -13.96
N ALA A 252 -0.80 -2.49 -13.26
CA ALA A 252 -2.10 -2.65 -12.64
C ALA A 252 -3.20 -2.53 -13.69
N TYR A 253 -4.26 -3.30 -13.52
CA TYR A 253 -5.45 -3.24 -14.33
C TYR A 253 -6.69 -3.24 -13.44
N ARG A 254 -7.77 -2.69 -13.97
CA ARG A 254 -9.05 -2.65 -13.28
C ARG A 254 -9.82 -3.95 -13.48
N LYS A 255 -10.36 -4.49 -12.38
CA LYS A 255 -11.30 -5.62 -12.39
C LYS A 255 -12.49 -5.26 -11.50
N GLY A 256 -13.58 -4.79 -12.11
CA GLY A 256 -14.70 -4.21 -11.36
C GLY A 256 -14.28 -2.93 -10.62
N ASN A 257 -14.44 -2.88 -9.30
CA ASN A 257 -13.97 -1.76 -8.46
C ASN A 257 -12.58 -2.01 -7.82
N SER A 258 -11.88 -3.05 -8.28
CA SER A 258 -10.59 -3.46 -7.74
C SER A 258 -9.43 -3.07 -8.65
N SER A 259 -8.30 -2.75 -8.04
CA SER A 259 -7.01 -2.61 -8.72
C SER A 259 -6.24 -3.91 -8.58
N CYS A 260 -5.95 -4.57 -9.70
CA CYS A 260 -5.31 -5.87 -9.74
C CYS A 260 -3.98 -5.82 -10.46
N ALA A 261 -3.06 -6.73 -10.13
CA ALA A 261 -1.84 -6.93 -10.89
C ALA A 261 -1.44 -8.41 -10.90
N HIS A 262 -0.77 -8.81 -11.98
CA HIS A 262 -0.13 -10.10 -12.05
C HIS A 262 1.30 -10.03 -11.51
N LEU A 263 1.60 -10.91 -10.56
CA LEU A 263 2.91 -11.05 -9.95
C LEU A 263 3.67 -12.19 -10.63
N ARG A 264 4.98 -12.04 -10.72
CA ARG A 264 5.89 -13.05 -11.28
C ARG A 264 7.03 -13.41 -10.32
N ARG A 265 6.98 -12.85 -9.11
CA ARG A 265 8.03 -12.94 -8.10
C ARG A 265 7.49 -12.50 -6.73
N PRO A 266 8.08 -12.99 -5.63
CA PRO A 266 7.74 -12.56 -4.28
C PRO A 266 8.19 -11.11 -4.02
N GLY A 267 7.43 -10.41 -3.20
CA GLY A 267 7.66 -9.01 -2.86
C GLY A 267 6.45 -8.37 -2.23
N THR A 268 6.56 -7.10 -1.90
CA THR A 268 5.46 -6.31 -1.33
C THR A 268 4.75 -5.56 -2.43
N VAL A 269 3.43 -5.72 -2.52
CA VAL A 269 2.56 -4.95 -3.41
C VAL A 269 1.86 -3.90 -2.56
N VAL A 270 1.93 -2.65 -3.00
CA VAL A 270 1.38 -1.51 -2.28
C VAL A 270 0.39 -0.81 -3.19
N LEU A 271 -0.84 -0.66 -2.70
CA LEU A 271 -1.86 0.18 -3.30
C LEU A 271 -1.66 1.62 -2.86
N THR A 272 -1.60 2.53 -3.80
CA THR A 272 -1.40 3.97 -3.59
C THR A 272 -2.57 4.76 -4.19
N PRO A 273 -2.90 5.95 -3.64
CA PRO A 273 -3.89 6.83 -4.25
C PRO A 273 -3.54 7.16 -5.70
N GLY A 274 -4.54 7.17 -6.57
CA GLY A 274 -4.37 7.40 -8.01
C GLY A 274 -5.41 6.63 -8.81
N GLU A 275 -5.33 6.71 -10.14
CA GLU A 275 -6.17 5.88 -11.02
C GLU A 275 -5.30 4.73 -11.54
N PRO A 276 -5.72 3.46 -11.39
CA PRO A 276 -5.00 2.35 -11.99
C PRO A 276 -4.93 2.59 -13.51
N PRO A 277 -3.83 2.19 -14.19
CA PRO A 277 -3.79 2.23 -15.64
C PRO A 277 -5.06 1.56 -16.16
N THR A 278 -5.83 2.30 -16.96
CA THR A 278 -7.10 1.78 -17.46
C THR A 278 -6.77 0.51 -18.24
N ALA A 279 -7.36 -0.60 -17.84
CA ALA A 279 -7.26 -1.85 -18.57
C ALA A 279 -7.88 -1.63 -19.95
N SER A 280 -7.05 -1.28 -20.93
CA SER A 280 -7.37 -1.57 -22.31
C SER A 280 -7.41 -3.09 -22.40
N VAL A 281 -8.63 -3.63 -22.47
CA VAL A 281 -8.93 -4.97 -22.97
C VAL A 281 -8.03 -5.32 -24.16
N PRO A 282 -7.68 -6.60 -24.34
CA PRO A 282 -6.80 -7.03 -25.42
C PRO A 282 -7.45 -6.65 -26.75
N VAL A 283 -6.92 -5.62 -27.41
CA VAL A 283 -7.22 -5.37 -28.81
C VAL A 283 -6.59 -6.55 -29.54
N ALA A 284 -7.45 -7.46 -30.01
CA ALA A 284 -7.11 -8.39 -31.07
C ALA A 284 -6.50 -7.57 -32.21
N ALA A 285 -5.17 -7.60 -32.31
CA ALA A 285 -4.45 -6.93 -33.37
C ALA A 285 -4.52 -7.80 -34.62
N GLU A 286 -5.47 -7.50 -35.51
CA GLU A 286 -5.23 -7.42 -36.96
C GLU A 286 -6.42 -6.74 -37.69
N PRO A 287 -6.20 -5.95 -38.76
CA PRO A 287 -5.22 -4.87 -38.94
C PRO A 287 -5.89 -3.54 -39.40
N ALA A 288 -5.25 -2.39 -39.13
CA ALA A 288 -5.07 -1.29 -40.10
C ALA A 288 -4.58 0.00 -39.39
N GLU A 289 -3.32 0.32 -39.68
CA GLU A 289 -2.69 1.65 -39.80
C GLU A 289 -3.21 2.83 -38.97
N SER A 290 -2.41 3.27 -37.99
CA SER A 290 -1.64 4.53 -38.11
C SER A 290 -0.66 4.69 -36.93
N GLN A 291 0.63 4.85 -37.24
CA GLN A 291 1.78 4.94 -36.32
C GLN A 291 1.81 6.22 -35.46
N PRO A 292 2.41 6.20 -34.25
CA PRO A 292 3.10 7.35 -33.66
C PRO A 292 4.58 7.38 -34.08
N ALA A 293 5.11 8.59 -34.29
CA ALA A 293 6.41 8.88 -34.87
C ALA A 293 7.62 8.29 -34.12
N SER A 294 8.57 7.81 -34.92
CA SER A 294 9.86 7.22 -34.57
C SER A 294 10.89 8.20 -33.99
N ALA A 295 11.65 7.77 -32.99
CA ALA A 295 13.05 8.16 -32.85
C ALA A 295 13.85 7.45 -33.96
N GLN A 296 14.05 8.12 -35.09
CA GLN A 296 14.62 7.50 -36.29
C GLN A 296 16.11 7.14 -36.08
N PRO A 297 16.53 5.90 -36.40
CA PRO A 297 17.95 5.53 -36.39
C PRO A 297 18.73 6.29 -37.46
N ALA A 298 19.89 6.83 -37.09
CA ALA A 298 20.87 7.31 -38.06
C ALA A 298 21.66 6.09 -38.57
N ALA A 299 21.70 5.91 -39.89
CA ALA A 299 22.54 4.88 -40.51
C ALA A 299 24.01 5.20 -40.21
N VAL A 300 24.69 4.28 -39.54
CA VAL A 300 26.15 4.28 -39.37
C VAL A 300 26.56 2.88 -39.79
N GLU A 301 26.52 2.62 -41.09
CA GLU A 301 26.87 1.31 -41.62
C GLU A 301 28.39 1.13 -41.54
N GLY A 302 28.82 -0.02 -41.04
CA GLY A 302 30.23 -0.43 -41.07
C GLY A 302 31.08 0.05 -39.90
N CYS A 303 30.49 0.57 -38.82
CA CYS A 303 31.28 0.89 -37.63
C CYS A 303 31.76 -0.38 -36.92
N PRO A 304 33.07 -0.58 -36.69
CA PRO A 304 33.57 -1.68 -35.89
C PRO A 304 33.13 -1.48 -34.43
N ILE A 305 32.38 -2.44 -33.90
CA ILE A 305 31.89 -2.48 -32.54
C ILE A 305 32.54 -3.63 -31.80
N HIS A 306 33.17 -3.33 -30.67
CA HIS A 306 33.73 -4.30 -29.75
C HIS A 306 32.91 -4.34 -28.46
N THR A 307 32.34 -5.49 -28.13
CA THR A 307 31.56 -5.66 -26.89
C THR A 307 32.46 -5.67 -25.65
N THR A 308 32.12 -4.89 -24.62
CA THR A 308 32.91 -4.82 -23.38
C THR A 308 32.37 -5.71 -22.25
N GLY A 309 31.20 -6.31 -22.44
CA GLY A 309 30.55 -7.26 -21.52
C GLY A 309 29.67 -8.27 -22.27
N HIS A 310 28.98 -9.14 -21.53
CA HIS A 310 27.97 -10.05 -22.10
C HIS A 310 26.70 -9.27 -22.42
N LEU A 311 26.29 -9.25 -23.69
CA LEU A 311 25.15 -8.43 -24.15
C LEU A 311 24.00 -9.30 -24.61
N ARG A 312 22.80 -8.73 -24.52
CA ARG A 312 21.59 -9.28 -25.12
C ARG A 312 21.41 -8.60 -26.47
N LEU A 313 21.34 -9.39 -27.54
CA LEU A 313 20.86 -8.94 -28.85
C LEU A 313 19.34 -8.86 -28.76
N ARG A 314 18.77 -7.69 -28.94
CA ARG A 314 17.34 -7.46 -28.72
C ARG A 314 16.57 -7.21 -30.00
N ALA A 315 15.29 -7.56 -30.03
CA ALA A 315 14.45 -7.33 -31.20
C ALA A 315 14.23 -5.83 -31.49
N ALA A 316 14.27 -4.98 -30.46
CA ALA A 316 14.07 -3.53 -30.55
C ALA A 316 15.05 -2.75 -29.62
N PRO A 317 15.29 -1.45 -29.86
CA PRO A 317 16.19 -0.61 -29.06
C PRO A 317 15.56 -0.21 -27.71
N SER A 318 15.24 -1.20 -26.88
CA SER A 318 14.68 -1.03 -25.54
C SER A 318 15.24 -2.09 -24.58
N GLN A 319 15.34 -1.75 -23.29
CA GLN A 319 15.79 -2.69 -22.25
C GLN A 319 14.75 -3.78 -21.94
N GLU A 320 13.51 -3.59 -22.40
CA GLU A 320 12.37 -4.50 -22.24
C GLU A 320 12.16 -5.38 -23.48
N ALA A 321 12.79 -5.04 -24.60
CA ALA A 321 12.65 -5.79 -25.83
C ALA A 321 13.16 -7.22 -25.68
N GLU A 322 12.48 -8.15 -26.34
CA GLU A 322 12.82 -9.57 -26.39
C GLU A 322 14.31 -9.78 -26.69
N THR A 323 14.92 -10.72 -25.99
CA THR A 323 16.30 -11.12 -26.22
C THR A 323 16.33 -12.22 -27.27
N LEU A 324 16.81 -11.88 -28.46
CA LEU A 324 17.00 -12.80 -29.57
C LEU A 324 18.18 -13.75 -29.32
N GLU A 325 19.27 -13.23 -28.75
CA GLU A 325 20.50 -14.00 -28.52
C GLU A 325 21.40 -13.33 -27.48
N TYR A 326 22.37 -14.08 -26.96
CA TYR A 326 23.43 -13.54 -26.10
C TYR A 326 24.75 -13.43 -26.86
N ILE A 327 25.35 -12.24 -26.80
CA ILE A 327 26.65 -11.94 -27.40
C ILE A 327 27.72 -11.98 -26.30
N PRO A 328 28.73 -12.86 -26.41
CA PRO A 328 29.83 -12.92 -25.45
C PRO A 328 30.65 -11.63 -25.42
N ARG A 329 31.23 -11.34 -24.26
CA ARG A 329 32.24 -10.28 -24.11
C ARG A 329 33.40 -10.51 -25.08
N GLY A 330 33.89 -9.43 -25.71
CA GLY A 330 35.01 -9.50 -26.64
C GLY A 330 34.62 -9.83 -28.08
N SER A 331 33.32 -9.94 -28.38
CA SER A 331 32.83 -10.12 -29.75
C SER A 331 33.04 -8.85 -30.57
N ASN A 332 33.51 -9.02 -31.81
CA ASN A 332 33.63 -7.99 -32.83
C ASN A 332 32.40 -8.05 -33.75
N LEU A 333 31.75 -6.91 -33.95
CA LEU A 333 30.52 -6.74 -34.72
C LEU A 333 30.66 -5.52 -35.62
N ASN A 334 29.81 -5.42 -36.65
CA ASN A 334 29.66 -4.20 -37.43
C ASN A 334 28.27 -3.61 -37.18
N SER A 335 28.18 -2.30 -36.96
CA SER A 335 26.88 -1.63 -36.89
C SER A 335 26.24 -1.52 -38.26
N LEU A 336 24.91 -1.64 -38.24
CA LEU A 336 24.03 -1.36 -39.37
C LEU A 336 23.38 0.02 -39.17
N SER A 337 22.89 0.30 -37.96
CA SER A 337 22.30 1.59 -37.62
C SER A 337 22.51 1.92 -36.14
N ARG A 338 22.24 3.16 -35.73
CA ARG A 338 22.27 3.55 -34.32
C ARG A 338 21.14 4.49 -33.94
N THR A 339 20.76 4.44 -32.67
CA THR A 339 20.00 5.48 -31.98
C THR A 339 20.88 6.13 -30.92
N THR A 340 20.33 7.04 -30.12
CA THR A 340 21.06 7.72 -29.01
C THR A 340 21.64 6.75 -27.99
N PHE A 341 21.07 5.54 -27.84
CA PHE A 341 21.46 4.60 -26.79
C PHE A 341 21.69 3.17 -27.29
N TRP A 342 21.52 2.90 -28.58
CA TRP A 342 21.55 1.55 -29.13
C TRP A 342 22.26 1.48 -30.47
N TYR A 343 22.94 0.37 -30.71
CA TYR A 343 23.43 -0.02 -32.02
C TYR A 343 22.63 -1.20 -32.55
N GLN A 344 22.21 -1.14 -33.80
CA GLN A 344 21.73 -2.30 -34.52
C GLN A 344 22.92 -3.02 -35.15
N VAL A 345 22.98 -4.33 -34.99
CA VAL A 345 24.06 -5.19 -35.46
C VAL A 345 23.48 -6.46 -36.07
N ASN A 346 24.23 -7.10 -36.96
CA ASN A 346 23.98 -8.50 -37.30
C ASN A 346 24.95 -9.38 -36.53
N TYR A 347 24.43 -10.37 -35.80
CA TYR A 347 25.21 -11.36 -35.10
C TYR A 347 24.70 -12.75 -35.47
N ARG A 348 25.56 -13.54 -36.13
CA ARG A 348 25.26 -14.92 -36.57
C ARG A 348 23.99 -15.03 -37.42
N GLY A 349 23.73 -14.04 -38.28
CA GLY A 349 22.55 -14.01 -39.14
C GLY A 349 21.32 -13.38 -38.50
N LEU A 350 21.34 -13.08 -37.19
CA LEU A 350 20.26 -12.39 -36.49
C LEU A 350 20.54 -10.89 -36.42
N THR A 351 19.60 -10.08 -36.90
CA THR A 351 19.69 -8.62 -36.81
C THR A 351 18.93 -8.13 -35.58
N GLY A 352 19.60 -7.37 -34.72
CA GLY A 352 19.00 -6.85 -33.50
C GLY A 352 19.80 -5.72 -32.86
N TRP A 353 19.37 -5.27 -31.69
CA TRP A 353 19.85 -4.07 -31.01
C TRP A 353 20.65 -4.40 -29.77
N ILE A 354 21.77 -3.71 -29.56
CA ILE A 354 22.64 -3.80 -28.39
C ILE A 354 22.86 -2.42 -27.78
N GLY A 355 22.95 -2.35 -26.45
CA GLY A 355 23.08 -1.07 -25.75
C GLY A 355 24.46 -0.43 -25.98
N GLN A 356 24.47 0.83 -26.40
CA GLN A 356 25.69 1.60 -26.67
C GLN A 356 26.63 1.69 -25.45
N LYS A 357 26.06 1.76 -24.23
CA LYS A 357 26.80 1.85 -22.96
C LYS A 357 27.79 0.69 -22.76
N TYR A 358 27.56 -0.45 -23.42
CA TYR A 358 28.31 -1.67 -23.19
C TYR A 358 29.15 -2.12 -24.39
N VAL A 359 29.43 -1.20 -25.30
CA VAL A 359 30.29 -1.43 -26.46
C VAL A 359 31.28 -0.31 -26.64
N ARG A 360 32.46 -0.64 -27.18
CA ARG A 360 33.40 0.33 -27.73
C ARG A 360 33.22 0.34 -29.24
N ALA A 361 32.68 1.42 -29.77
CA ALA A 361 32.67 1.67 -31.20
C ALA A 361 33.99 2.35 -31.59
N ASN A 362 34.64 1.85 -32.64
CA ASN A 362 35.82 2.48 -33.24
C ASN A 362 35.43 3.16 -34.55
N CYS A 363 34.53 4.14 -34.39
CA CYS A 363 34.22 5.23 -35.30
C CYS A 363 34.38 6.54 -34.54
#